data_AF-A0A517XNH1-F1
#
_entry.id   AF-A0A517XNH1-F1
#
_cell.length_a   1.000
_cell.length_b   1.000
_cell.length_c   1.000
_cell.angle_alpha   90.00
_cell.angle_beta   90.00
_cell.angle_gamma   90.00
#
_symmetry.space_group_name_H-M   'P 1'
#
loop_
_entity.id
_entity.type
_entity.pdbx_description
1 polymer ?
#
loop_
_entity_poly.entity_id
_entity_poly.type
_entity_poly.pdbx_seq_one_letter_code
_entity_poly.pdbx_strand_id
1 'polypeptide(L)'
;MAPLTPHAAAELSPEQAAALARVLDLQAGWENHRHDAAAGDAHGPGLRERQRRYEAYRAALAGYSARHRAVDLPELNLSTPERVAGWCRVVRAVCRQAGPQADAPAQVAEKAYRLADRIAARLGVAPADRDDRAEGMGGVIAGLDAVVAWCDGRAGGRVAPRPEPAPTPVGEPIPMTAHDPVPVSAGWRAA
;
A
#
# COMPACT_ATOMS: atom_id res chain seq x y z
N MET A 1 -14.49 -18.59 6.67
CA MET A 1 -14.34 -17.79 7.90
C MET A 1 -14.57 -16.33 7.50
N ALA A 2 -14.76 -15.41 8.45
CA ALA A 2 -14.96 -13.99 8.11
C ALA A 2 -13.59 -13.28 8.09
N PRO A 3 -13.31 -12.40 7.11
CA PRO A 3 -12.06 -11.65 7.07
C PRO A 3 -11.96 -10.71 8.27
N LEU A 4 -10.75 -10.57 8.83
CA LEU A 4 -10.52 -9.59 9.89
C LEU A 4 -10.64 -8.16 9.33
N THR A 5 -11.73 -7.47 9.67
CA THR A 5 -11.94 -6.05 9.37
C THR A 5 -11.49 -5.18 10.56
N PRO A 6 -11.25 -3.86 10.39
CA PRO A 6 -10.93 -3.00 11.51
C PRO A 6 -12.02 -2.97 12.59
N HIS A 7 -13.28 -3.10 12.18
CA HIS A 7 -14.40 -3.21 13.12
C HIS A 7 -14.36 -4.52 13.89
N ALA A 8 -14.19 -5.66 13.21
CA ALA A 8 -14.06 -6.96 13.88
C ALA A 8 -12.84 -7.01 14.83
N ALA A 9 -11.76 -6.29 14.51
CA ALA A 9 -10.60 -6.14 15.39
C ALA A 9 -10.90 -5.33 16.66
N ALA A 10 -11.80 -4.34 16.59
CA ALA A 10 -12.22 -3.54 17.74
C ALA A 10 -13.11 -4.32 18.72
N GLU A 11 -13.82 -5.35 18.24
CA GLU A 11 -14.68 -6.21 19.05
C GLU A 11 -13.92 -7.33 19.78
N LEU A 12 -12.60 -7.47 19.57
CA LEU A 12 -11.79 -8.47 20.26
C LEU A 12 -11.68 -8.13 21.75
N SER A 13 -11.60 -9.13 22.64
CA SER A 13 -11.18 -8.84 24.02
C SER A 13 -9.73 -8.33 24.03
N PRO A 14 -9.30 -7.54 25.04
CA PRO A 14 -7.91 -7.10 25.12
C PRO A 14 -6.90 -8.25 25.13
N GLU A 15 -7.23 -9.35 25.81
CA GLU A 15 -6.42 -10.57 25.82
C GLU A 15 -6.31 -11.20 24.42
N GLN A 16 -7.45 -11.34 23.73
CA GLN A 16 -7.48 -11.89 22.38
C GLN A 16 -6.71 -10.99 21.39
N ALA A 17 -6.84 -9.67 21.52
CA ALA A 17 -6.14 -8.69 20.70
C ALA A 17 -4.62 -8.71 20.96
N ALA A 18 -4.18 -8.85 22.21
CA ALA A 18 -2.76 -8.99 22.54
C ALA A 18 -2.17 -10.30 21.98
N ALA A 19 -2.91 -11.41 22.12
CA ALA A 19 -2.50 -12.69 21.53
C ALA A 19 -2.41 -12.61 19.99
N LEU A 20 -3.37 -11.93 19.35
CA LEU A 20 -3.38 -11.71 17.90
C LEU A 20 -2.25 -10.79 17.44
N ALA A 21 -1.99 -9.69 18.17
CA ALA A 21 -0.87 -8.78 17.91
C ALA A 21 0.47 -9.53 17.93
N ARG A 22 0.66 -10.43 18.89
CA ARG A 22 1.85 -11.29 18.97
C ARG A 22 1.98 -12.23 17.77
N VAL A 23 0.88 -12.82 17.30
CA VAL A 23 0.91 -13.68 16.09
C VAL A 23 1.28 -12.85 14.85
N LEU A 24 0.69 -11.67 14.69
CA LEU A 24 0.98 -10.74 13.59
C LEU A 24 2.44 -10.29 13.60
N ASP A 25 3.01 -10.04 14.79
CA ASP A 25 4.41 -9.64 14.96
C ASP A 25 5.38 -10.75 14.57
N LEU A 26 5.14 -11.98 15.05
CA LEU A 26 5.95 -13.13 14.67
C LEU A 26 5.88 -13.43 13.17
N GLN A 27 4.68 -13.29 12.58
CA GLN A 27 4.52 -13.40 11.13
C GLN A 27 5.33 -12.33 10.40
N ALA A 28 5.21 -11.08 10.83
CA ALA A 28 5.94 -9.96 10.24
C ALA A 28 7.46 -10.15 10.35
N GLY A 29 7.96 -10.60 11.50
CA GLY A 29 9.38 -10.87 11.70
C GLY A 29 9.92 -12.01 10.82
N TRP A 30 9.14 -13.07 10.61
CA TRP A 30 9.49 -14.12 9.66
C TRP A 30 9.53 -13.60 8.20
N GLU A 31 8.52 -12.82 7.80
CA GLU A 31 8.44 -12.27 6.44
C GLU A 31 9.52 -11.23 6.14
N ASN A 32 9.80 -10.32 7.09
CA ASN A 32 10.87 -9.33 7.00
C ASN A 32 12.21 -10.03 6.78
N HIS A 33 12.51 -11.02 7.62
CA HIS A 33 13.75 -11.78 7.50
C HIS A 33 13.84 -12.60 6.19
N ARG A 34 12.73 -13.13 5.69
CA ARG A 34 12.68 -13.81 4.38
C ARG A 34 13.09 -12.87 3.24
N HIS A 35 12.69 -11.60 3.31
CA HIS A 35 13.04 -10.60 2.30
C HIS A 35 14.50 -10.14 2.41
N ASP A 36 15.07 -10.02 3.62
CA ASP A 36 16.48 -9.63 3.81
C ASP A 36 17.45 -10.73 3.39
N ALA A 37 17.16 -11.98 3.74
CA ALA A 37 18.02 -13.11 3.40
C ALA A 37 18.03 -13.43 1.89
N ALA A 38 17.12 -12.87 1.10
CA ALA A 38 17.21 -12.91 -0.36
C ALA A 38 18.32 -11.98 -0.93
N ALA A 39 18.84 -11.05 -0.11
CA ALA A 39 19.81 -10.05 -0.52
C ALA A 39 21.28 -10.37 -0.16
N GLY A 40 21.58 -11.44 0.61
CA GLY A 40 22.97 -11.67 1.02
C GLY A 40 23.37 -13.05 1.56
N ASP A 41 22.55 -13.73 2.36
CA ASP A 41 23.00 -14.92 3.11
C ASP A 41 22.04 -16.11 2.99
N ALA A 42 21.96 -16.69 1.79
CA ALA A 42 21.08 -17.82 1.50
C ALA A 42 21.52 -19.16 2.14
N HIS A 43 22.69 -19.25 2.79
CA HIS A 43 23.27 -20.53 3.25
C HIS A 43 23.65 -20.54 4.73
N GLY A 44 23.32 -21.65 5.42
CA GLY A 44 23.77 -21.97 6.78
C GLY A 44 23.01 -21.25 7.91
N PRO A 45 23.61 -20.25 8.60
CA PRO A 45 22.99 -19.57 9.74
C PRO A 45 21.65 -18.87 9.41
N GLY A 46 21.54 -18.24 8.24
CA GLY A 46 20.31 -17.56 7.80
C GLY A 46 19.12 -18.51 7.60
N LEU A 47 19.36 -19.77 7.21
CA LEU A 47 18.29 -20.76 7.06
C LEU A 47 17.75 -21.22 8.42
N ARG A 48 18.64 -21.48 9.40
CA ARG A 48 18.22 -21.86 10.77
C ARG A 48 17.45 -20.73 11.44
N GLU A 49 17.88 -19.50 11.24
CA GLU A 49 17.19 -18.31 11.73
C GLU A 49 15.76 -18.20 11.15
N ARG A 50 15.64 -18.33 9.83
CA ARG A 50 14.34 -18.33 9.14
C ARG A 50 13.42 -19.43 9.65
N GLN A 51 13.95 -20.65 9.80
CA GLN A 51 13.19 -21.79 10.33
C GLN A 51 12.68 -21.52 11.74
N ARG A 52 13.55 -21.02 12.62
CA ARG A 52 13.17 -20.71 14.02
C ARG A 52 12.07 -19.66 14.10
N ARG A 53 12.15 -18.58 13.31
CA ARG A 53 11.09 -17.57 13.24
C ARG A 53 9.78 -18.13 12.71
N TYR A 54 9.85 -18.99 11.69
CA TYR A 54 8.67 -19.67 11.15
C TYR A 54 8.00 -20.59 12.19
N GLU A 55 8.79 -21.39 12.93
CA GLU A 55 8.28 -22.26 14.00
C GLU A 55 7.64 -21.46 15.14
N ALA A 56 8.25 -20.36 15.56
CA ALA A 56 7.70 -19.48 16.58
C ALA A 56 6.33 -18.90 16.14
N TYR A 57 6.22 -18.44 14.89
CA TYR A 57 4.96 -18.00 14.30
C TYR A 57 3.91 -19.12 14.28
N ARG A 58 4.27 -20.30 13.77
CA ARG A 58 3.35 -21.45 13.68
C ARG A 58 2.85 -21.90 15.04
N ALA A 59 3.73 -21.96 16.05
CA ALA A 59 3.37 -22.30 17.42
C ALA A 59 2.42 -21.25 18.03
N ALA A 60 2.68 -19.96 17.82
CA ALA A 60 1.81 -18.90 18.29
C ALA A 60 0.43 -18.92 17.62
N LEU A 61 0.38 -19.14 16.30
CA LEU A 61 -0.87 -19.25 15.54
C LEU A 61 -1.70 -20.47 16.00
N ALA A 62 -1.06 -21.61 16.23
CA ALA A 62 -1.71 -22.79 16.77
C ALA A 62 -2.28 -22.53 18.17
N GLY A 63 -1.50 -21.90 19.05
CA GLY A 63 -1.96 -21.53 20.40
C GLY A 63 -3.11 -20.52 20.40
N TYR A 64 -3.08 -19.54 19.49
CA TYR A 64 -4.19 -18.60 19.29
C TYR A 64 -5.45 -19.33 18.81
N SER A 65 -5.34 -20.15 17.77
CA SER A 65 -6.47 -20.84 17.14
C SER A 65 -7.09 -21.92 18.04
N ALA A 66 -6.33 -22.47 18.99
CA ALA A 66 -6.85 -23.39 19.99
C ALA A 66 -7.75 -22.71 21.04
N ARG A 67 -7.50 -21.43 21.32
CA ARG A 67 -8.23 -20.66 22.36
C ARG A 67 -9.31 -19.74 21.81
N HIS A 68 -9.14 -19.30 20.57
CA HIS A 68 -10.02 -18.32 19.95
C HIS A 68 -10.53 -18.86 18.62
N ARG A 69 -11.76 -18.46 18.28
CA ARG A 69 -12.32 -18.79 16.97
C ARG A 69 -11.36 -18.30 15.89
N ALA A 70 -11.00 -19.18 14.96
CA ALA A 70 -10.09 -18.86 13.88
C ALA A 70 -10.63 -17.65 13.11
N VAL A 71 -9.81 -16.61 13.04
CA VAL A 71 -10.05 -15.42 12.21
C VAL A 71 -9.21 -15.59 10.95
N ASP A 72 -9.79 -15.34 9.78
CA ASP A 72 -8.99 -15.23 8.56
C ASP A 72 -8.10 -13.99 8.71
N LEU A 73 -6.83 -14.24 9.04
CA LEU A 73 -5.80 -13.22 9.02
C LEU A 73 -5.79 -12.64 7.60
N PRO A 74 -5.65 -11.31 7.44
CA PRO A 74 -5.61 -10.71 6.12
C PRO A 74 -4.32 -11.17 5.41
N GLU A 75 -4.38 -12.27 4.65
CA GLU A 75 -3.39 -12.60 3.62
C GLU A 75 -3.63 -11.66 2.44
N LEU A 76 -3.26 -10.41 2.64
CA LEU A 76 -3.36 -9.41 1.61
C LEU A 76 -2.10 -9.51 0.75
N ASN A 77 -2.28 -9.59 -0.56
CA ASN A 77 -1.22 -9.24 -1.49
C ASN A 77 -0.98 -7.73 -1.36
N LEU A 78 -0.07 -7.34 -0.45
CA LEU A 78 0.25 -5.96 -0.05
C LEU A 78 1.12 -5.24 -1.09
N SER A 79 0.69 -5.25 -2.35
CA SER A 79 1.41 -4.67 -3.49
C SER A 79 0.92 -3.30 -3.94
N THR A 80 -0.19 -2.79 -3.38
CA THR A 80 -0.74 -1.47 -3.70
C THR A 80 -0.89 -0.61 -2.44
N PRO A 81 -0.83 0.73 -2.56
CA PRO A 81 -1.04 1.62 -1.42
C PRO A 81 -2.35 1.33 -0.67
N GLU A 82 -3.44 1.09 -1.39
CA GLU A 82 -4.77 0.87 -0.80
C GLU A 82 -4.80 -0.40 0.06
N ARG A 83 -4.14 -1.46 -0.40
CA ARG A 83 -4.06 -2.73 0.34
C ARG A 83 -3.16 -2.61 1.57
N VAL A 84 -2.04 -1.89 1.45
CA VAL A 84 -1.17 -1.59 2.59
C VAL A 84 -1.92 -0.76 3.63
N ALA A 85 -2.62 0.30 3.22
CA ALA A 85 -3.44 1.11 4.12
C ALA A 85 -4.55 0.27 4.79
N GLY A 86 -5.24 -0.58 4.03
CA GLY A 86 -6.26 -1.48 4.55
C GLY A 86 -5.71 -2.41 5.65
N TRP A 87 -4.56 -3.04 5.40
CA TRP A 87 -3.89 -3.88 6.38
C TRP A 87 -3.44 -3.10 7.61
N CYS A 88 -2.78 -1.95 7.43
CA CYS A 88 -2.35 -1.10 8.55
C CYS A 88 -3.51 -0.69 9.45
N ARG A 89 -4.69 -0.37 8.89
CA ARG A 89 -5.88 -0.03 9.68
C ARG A 89 -6.40 -1.20 10.53
N VAL A 90 -6.40 -2.41 9.98
CA VAL A 90 -6.80 -3.64 10.70
C VAL A 90 -5.84 -3.86 11.87
N VAL A 91 -4.54 -3.87 11.58
CA VAL A 91 -3.50 -4.09 12.58
C VAL A 91 -3.51 -3.02 13.66
N ARG A 92 -3.71 -1.75 13.29
CA ARG A 92 -3.85 -0.64 14.24
C ARG A 92 -5.02 -0.85 15.18
N ALA A 93 -6.16 -1.33 14.68
CA ALA A 93 -7.32 -1.65 15.52
C ALA A 93 -7.00 -2.78 16.51
N VAL A 94 -6.28 -3.82 16.08
CA VAL A 94 -5.80 -4.88 16.99
C VAL A 94 -4.85 -4.31 18.06
N CYS A 95 -3.89 -3.46 17.69
CA CYS A 95 -2.93 -2.86 18.63
C CYS A 95 -3.64 -1.96 19.66
N ARG A 96 -4.62 -1.15 19.22
CA ARG A 96 -5.44 -0.33 20.11
C ARG A 96 -6.23 -1.19 21.10
N GLN A 97 -6.78 -2.30 20.63
CA GLN A 97 -7.57 -3.19 21.47
C GLN A 97 -6.73 -4.00 22.46
N ALA A 98 -5.50 -4.37 22.10
CA ALA A 98 -4.53 -5.00 23.00
C ALA A 98 -4.17 -4.11 24.20
N GLY A 99 -4.23 -2.79 24.01
CA GLY A 99 -3.96 -1.80 25.05
C GLY A 99 -2.46 -1.55 25.28
N PRO A 100 -2.13 -0.54 26.12
CA PRO A 100 -0.75 -0.07 26.31
C PRO A 100 0.13 -1.03 27.13
N GLN A 101 -0.47 -1.99 27.83
CA GLN A 101 0.26 -2.96 28.67
C GLN A 101 0.70 -4.21 27.89
N ALA A 102 0.24 -4.37 26.65
CA ALA A 102 0.69 -5.46 25.79
C ALA A 102 2.07 -5.15 25.20
N ASP A 103 2.83 -6.21 24.93
CA ASP A 103 4.11 -6.10 24.24
C ASP A 103 3.93 -5.40 22.88
N ALA A 104 4.83 -4.45 22.58
CA ALA A 104 4.77 -3.69 21.35
C ALA A 104 5.17 -4.56 20.15
N PRO A 105 4.31 -4.73 19.13
CA PRO A 105 4.63 -5.54 17.97
C PRO A 105 5.49 -4.74 16.98
N ALA A 106 6.79 -4.59 17.29
CA ALA A 106 7.71 -3.76 16.51
C ALA A 106 7.93 -4.28 15.08
N GLN A 107 7.93 -5.60 14.85
CA GLN A 107 8.14 -6.18 13.52
C GLN A 107 6.99 -5.86 12.57
N VAL A 108 5.79 -5.64 13.11
CA VAL A 108 4.62 -5.17 12.34
C VAL A 108 4.85 -3.77 11.79
N ALA A 109 5.32 -2.82 12.61
CA ALA A 109 5.63 -1.47 12.15
C ALA A 109 6.74 -1.49 11.10
N GLU A 110 7.79 -2.27 11.34
CA GLU A 110 8.89 -2.47 10.39
C GLU A 110 8.38 -3.03 9.04
N LYS A 111 7.50 -4.04 9.07
CA LYS A 111 6.88 -4.59 7.87
C LYS A 111 6.07 -3.52 7.12
N ALA A 112 5.32 -2.68 7.83
CA ALA A 112 4.53 -1.60 7.23
C ALA A 112 5.41 -0.62 6.45
N TYR A 113 6.51 -0.16 7.05
CA TYR A 113 7.48 0.72 6.39
C TYR A 113 8.15 0.04 5.19
N ARG A 114 8.63 -1.20 5.33
CA ARG A 114 9.24 -1.95 4.21
C ARG A 114 8.29 -2.10 3.02
N LEU A 115 6.99 -2.26 3.27
CA LEU A 115 5.97 -2.29 2.22
C LEU A 115 5.82 -0.92 1.55
N ALA A 116 5.72 0.15 2.35
CA ALA A 116 5.66 1.52 1.85
C ALA A 116 6.92 1.87 1.02
N ASP A 117 8.11 1.53 1.49
CA ASP A 117 9.38 1.77 0.79
C ASP A 117 9.45 1.07 -0.57
N ARG A 118 9.02 -0.19 -0.64
CA ARG A 118 8.96 -0.92 -1.92
C ARG A 118 8.00 -0.25 -2.92
N ILE A 119 6.87 0.25 -2.44
CA ILE A 119 5.92 0.98 -3.27
C ILE A 119 6.51 2.33 -3.67
N ALA A 120 7.14 3.06 -2.74
CA ALA A 120 7.77 4.35 -2.97
C ALA A 120 8.86 4.27 -4.04
N ALA A 121 9.75 3.28 -3.92
CA ALA A 121 10.79 2.99 -4.90
C ALA A 121 10.22 2.70 -6.29
N ARG A 122 9.16 1.88 -6.37
CA ARG A 122 8.48 1.57 -7.64
C ARG A 122 7.79 2.79 -8.27
N LEU A 123 7.23 3.68 -7.46
CA LEU A 123 6.53 4.88 -7.93
C LEU A 123 7.48 6.08 -8.15
N GLY A 124 8.75 5.99 -7.76
CA GLY A 124 9.71 7.09 -7.85
C GLY A 124 9.39 8.26 -6.92
N VAL A 125 8.84 7.98 -5.73
CA VAL A 125 8.39 9.00 -4.78
C VAL A 125 9.10 8.86 -3.44
N ALA A 126 9.06 9.92 -2.62
CA ALA A 126 9.62 9.87 -1.27
C ALA A 126 8.89 8.82 -0.39
N PRO A 127 9.64 8.06 0.43
CA PRO A 127 9.09 7.08 1.38
C PRO A 127 8.25 7.76 2.47
N ALA A 128 7.52 6.96 3.25
CA ALA A 128 6.81 7.47 4.42
C ALA A 128 7.81 7.92 5.50
N ASP A 129 7.52 9.05 6.15
CA ASP A 129 8.34 9.53 7.27
C ASP A 129 8.30 8.53 8.43
N ARG A 130 9.47 8.27 9.02
CA ARG A 130 9.63 7.41 10.18
C ARG A 130 9.89 8.27 11.41
N ASP A 131 9.14 8.03 12.47
CA ASP A 131 9.44 8.62 13.78
C ASP A 131 10.30 7.65 14.59
N ASP A 132 11.61 7.87 14.55
CA ASP A 132 12.60 7.01 15.23
C ASP A 132 12.56 7.13 16.76
N ARG A 133 11.79 8.08 17.31
CA ARG A 133 11.65 8.28 18.77
C ARG A 133 10.43 7.59 19.34
N ALA A 134 9.58 7.03 18.50
CA ALA A 134 8.31 6.46 18.92
C ALA A 134 8.51 5.03 19.44
N GLU A 135 8.42 4.86 20.77
CA GLU A 135 8.61 3.57 21.43
C GLU A 135 7.29 2.93 21.90
N GLY A 136 7.34 1.63 22.16
CA GLY A 136 6.21 0.88 22.72
C GLY A 136 4.99 0.78 21.79
N MET A 137 3.84 0.41 22.34
CA MET A 137 2.59 0.24 21.59
C MET A 137 2.16 1.56 20.93
N GLY A 138 2.37 2.70 21.61
CA GLY A 138 2.06 4.02 21.07
C GLY A 138 2.86 4.33 19.80
N GLY A 139 4.16 4.01 19.80
CA GLY A 139 5.01 4.21 18.62
C GLY A 139 4.63 3.31 17.45
N VAL A 140 4.26 2.05 17.71
CA VAL A 140 3.74 1.16 16.68
C VAL A 140 2.47 1.72 16.04
N ILE A 141 1.52 2.19 16.85
CA ILE A 141 0.26 2.79 16.35
C ILE A 141 0.57 4.05 15.52
N ALA A 142 1.45 4.92 15.99
CA ALA A 142 1.85 6.12 15.27
C ALA A 142 2.52 5.80 13.93
N GLY A 143 3.42 4.80 13.89
CA GLY A 143 4.05 4.37 12.65
C GLY A 143 3.05 3.78 11.64
N LEU A 144 2.07 3.00 12.11
CA LEU A 144 0.98 2.52 11.26
C LEU A 144 0.13 3.67 10.72
N ASP A 145 -0.16 4.68 11.54
CA ASP A 145 -0.91 5.88 11.12
C ASP A 145 -0.14 6.69 10.07
N ALA A 146 1.18 6.84 10.21
CA ALA A 146 2.03 7.48 9.21
C ALA A 146 1.99 6.76 7.85
N VAL A 147 2.10 5.42 7.85
CA VAL A 147 2.00 4.61 6.62
C VAL A 147 0.61 4.71 5.99
N VAL A 148 -0.47 4.72 6.78
CA VAL A 148 -1.84 4.91 6.27
C VAL A 148 -1.98 6.27 5.60
N ALA A 149 -1.56 7.35 6.26
CA ALA A 149 -1.63 8.69 5.71
C ALA A 149 -0.84 8.82 4.40
N TRP A 150 0.37 8.24 4.36
CA TRP A 150 1.18 8.20 3.15
C TRP A 150 0.48 7.44 2.01
N CYS A 151 -0.09 6.27 2.27
CA CYS A 151 -0.80 5.48 1.27
C CYS A 151 -2.07 6.19 0.74
N ASP A 152 -2.85 6.80 1.64
CA ASP A 152 -4.10 7.50 1.28
C ASP A 152 -3.82 8.73 0.40
N GLY A 153 -2.73 9.44 0.64
CA GLY A 153 -2.27 10.54 -0.22
C GLY A 153 -1.93 10.10 -1.66
N ARG A 154 -1.71 8.80 -1.90
CA ARG A 154 -1.42 8.23 -3.23
C ARG A 154 -2.66 7.65 -3.90
N ALA A 155 -3.57 7.05 -3.13
CA ALA A 155 -4.85 6.56 -3.63
C ALA A 155 -5.80 7.72 -4.02
N GLY A 156 -5.64 8.87 -3.35
CA GLY A 156 -6.38 10.10 -3.59
C GLY A 156 -5.92 10.91 -4.81
N GLY A 157 -5.07 10.36 -5.68
CA GLY A 157 -4.75 10.91 -7.00
C GLY A 157 -5.98 10.95 -7.89
N ARG A 158 -6.89 11.88 -7.60
CA ARG A 158 -7.90 12.32 -8.55
C ARG A 158 -7.16 12.66 -9.84
N VAL A 159 -7.59 12.03 -10.92
CA VAL A 159 -7.58 12.64 -12.24
C VAL A 159 -7.96 14.10 -12.03
N ALA A 160 -6.99 15.02 -12.15
CA ALA A 160 -7.32 16.41 -12.34
C ALA A 160 -8.34 16.44 -13.50
N PRO A 161 -9.46 17.16 -13.41
CA PRO A 161 -10.31 17.33 -14.57
C PRO A 161 -9.38 17.82 -15.67
N ARG A 162 -9.22 16.98 -16.71
CA ARG A 162 -8.50 17.37 -17.92
C ARG A 162 -9.07 18.75 -18.26
N PRO A 163 -8.25 19.82 -18.32
CA PRO A 163 -8.76 21.12 -18.71
C PRO A 163 -9.52 20.89 -20.01
N GLU A 164 -10.83 21.14 -19.95
CA GLU A 164 -11.67 21.11 -21.12
C GLU A 164 -10.95 21.99 -22.15
N PRO A 165 -10.63 21.46 -23.35
CA PRO A 165 -9.94 22.26 -24.33
C PRO A 165 -10.79 23.51 -24.55
N ALA A 166 -10.17 24.67 -24.33
CA ALA A 166 -10.83 25.96 -24.54
C ALA A 166 -11.56 25.91 -25.90
N PRO A 167 -12.80 26.43 -25.99
CA PRO A 167 -13.50 26.46 -27.26
C PRO A 167 -12.60 27.10 -28.29
N THR A 168 -12.26 26.34 -29.34
CA THR A 168 -11.51 26.87 -30.48
C THR A 168 -12.26 28.10 -30.98
N PRO A 169 -11.62 29.28 -31.05
CA PRO A 169 -12.25 30.42 -31.69
C PRO A 169 -12.59 30.00 -33.11
N VAL A 170 -13.89 30.00 -33.42
CA VAL A 170 -14.40 29.76 -34.78
C VAL A 170 -13.71 30.78 -35.67
N GLY A 171 -12.96 30.26 -36.64
CA GLY A 171 -12.04 31.02 -37.47
C GLY A 171 -12.68 32.28 -38.05
N GLU A 172 -11.88 33.34 -38.11
CA GLU A 172 -12.18 34.51 -38.90
C GLU A 172 -12.57 34.10 -40.33
N PRO A 173 -13.61 34.71 -40.91
CA PRO A 173 -13.97 34.44 -42.29
C PRO A 173 -12.80 34.84 -43.19
N ILE A 174 -12.31 33.86 -43.97
CA ILE A 174 -11.33 34.05 -45.03
C ILE A 174 -11.89 35.11 -45.99
N PRO A 175 -11.18 36.21 -46.28
CA PRO A 175 -11.61 37.15 -47.29
C PRO A 175 -11.57 36.44 -48.66
N MET A 176 -12.73 36.28 -49.29
CA MET A 176 -12.81 35.86 -50.69
C MET A 176 -12.19 36.95 -51.56
N THR A 177 -10.97 36.72 -52.02
CA THR A 177 -10.39 37.45 -53.15
C THR A 177 -11.18 37.11 -54.40
N ALA A 178 -11.72 38.14 -55.05
CA ALA A 178 -12.39 38.03 -56.35
C ALA A 178 -11.43 37.41 -57.37
N HIS A 179 -11.88 36.32 -57.99
CA HIS A 179 -11.17 35.65 -59.07
C HIS A 179 -11.25 36.53 -60.32
N ASP A 180 -10.10 36.92 -60.87
CA ASP A 180 -10.02 37.52 -62.20
C ASP A 180 -10.50 36.52 -63.28
N PRO A 181 -11.17 36.99 -64.34
CA PRO A 181 -11.66 36.12 -65.40
C PRO A 181 -10.52 35.59 -66.28
N VAL A 182 -10.57 34.29 -66.56
CA VAL A 182 -9.66 33.58 -67.47
C VAL A 182 -9.95 33.98 -68.93
N PRO A 183 -8.95 34.38 -69.74
CA PRO A 183 -9.16 34.62 -71.16
C PRO A 183 -9.26 33.30 -71.94
N VAL A 184 -10.33 33.16 -72.71
CA VAL A 184 -10.55 32.04 -73.65
C VAL A 184 -9.80 32.34 -74.95
N SER A 185 -8.72 31.61 -75.19
CA SER A 185 -8.03 31.62 -76.49
C SER A 185 -8.66 30.56 -77.41
N ALA A 186 -9.48 31.00 -78.36
CA ALA A 186 -9.98 30.19 -79.46
C ALA A 186 -8.91 30.02 -80.54
N GLY A 187 -8.24 28.87 -80.56
CA GLY A 187 -7.32 28.46 -81.63
C GLY A 187 -7.98 27.43 -82.53
N TRP A 188 -8.49 27.85 -83.69
CA TRP A 188 -8.91 26.97 -84.78
C TRP A 188 -7.69 26.45 -85.56
N ARG A 189 -7.65 25.15 -85.85
CA ARG A 189 -7.07 24.62 -87.10
C ARG A 189 -7.84 23.37 -87.55
N ALA A 190 -8.40 23.44 -88.75
CA ALA A 190 -8.77 22.30 -89.57
C ALA A 190 -7.68 22.10 -90.64
N ALA A 191 -7.47 20.81 -90.99
CA ALA A 191 -6.82 20.23 -92.16
C ALA A 191 -5.71 21.02 -92.89
#